data_AF-A0A1G9L933-F1
#
_entry.id   AF-A0A1G9L933-F1
#
_cell.length_a   1.000
_cell.length_b   1.000
_cell.length_c   1.000
_cell.angle_alpha   90.00
_cell.angle_beta   90.00
_cell.angle_gamma   90.00
#
_symmetry.space_group_name_H-M   'P 1'
#
loop_
_entity.id
_entity.type
_entity.pdbx_description
1 polymer ?
#
loop_
_entity_poly.entity_id
_entity_poly.type
_entity_poly.pdbx_seq_one_letter_code
_entity_poly.pdbx_strand_id
1 'polypeptide(L)'
;MQKPHSVTNAALLWTTAVVAGVIEALFVVSEMNRDGGIDSGTWTALAVRGGIYLAVMVLILIFASGRRWARWALAGLLSVIGLASLVVEPARLLMDGTPFIEAFGGDGDLMMGIFVARMSHIAAVLLATAVMFSPSANAYFRRPALKDAAPEPVGA
;
A
#
# COMPACT_ATOMS: atom_id res chain seq x y z
N MET A 1 -3.18 25.30 9.03
CA MET A 1 -3.80 24.27 9.89
C MET A 1 -2.76 23.20 10.17
N GLN A 2 -2.37 22.96 11.42
CA GLN A 2 -1.45 21.87 11.75
C GLN A 2 -2.09 20.53 11.34
N LYS A 3 -1.35 19.70 10.58
CA LYS A 3 -1.81 18.35 10.22
C LYS A 3 -1.85 17.49 11.50
N PRO A 4 -2.93 16.75 11.76
CA PRO A 4 -2.95 15.81 12.87
C PRO A 4 -1.87 14.74 12.69
N HIS A 5 -1.25 14.32 13.79
CA HIS A 5 -0.23 13.27 13.79
C HIS A 5 -0.72 11.98 13.13
N SER A 6 -2.02 11.66 13.21
CA SER A 6 -2.61 10.49 12.55
C SER A 6 -2.53 10.54 11.02
N VAL A 7 -2.70 11.71 10.41
CA VAL A 7 -2.60 11.86 8.94
C VAL A 7 -1.15 11.68 8.49
N THR A 8 -0.20 12.26 9.24
CA THR A 8 1.24 12.09 8.97
C THR A 8 1.66 10.64 9.15
N ASN A 9 1.24 10.00 10.25
CA ASN A 9 1.57 8.59 10.52
C ASN A 9 0.96 7.66 9.46
N ALA A 10 -0.29 7.88 9.03
CA ALA A 10 -0.89 7.11 7.95
C ALA A 10 -0.11 7.29 6.64
N ALA A 11 0.30 8.52 6.30
CA ALA A 11 1.10 8.76 5.10
C ALA A 11 2.48 8.08 5.16
N LEU A 12 3.12 8.09 6.34
CA LEU A 12 4.38 7.38 6.57
C LEU A 12 4.19 5.86 6.43
N LEU A 13 3.15 5.28 7.03
CA LEU A 13 2.86 3.85 6.91
C LEU A 13 2.57 3.44 5.45
N TRP A 14 1.81 4.26 4.71
CA TRP A 14 1.61 4.03 3.28
C TRP A 14 2.91 4.10 2.48
N THR A 15 3.79 5.04 2.83
CA THR A 15 5.12 5.16 2.20
C THR A 15 5.98 3.93 2.52
N THR A 16 5.96 3.45 3.77
CA THR A 16 6.64 2.22 4.18
C THR A 16 6.13 1.00 3.41
N ALA A 17 4.82 0.89 3.17
CA ALA A 17 4.26 -0.19 2.36
C ALA A 17 4.82 -0.17 0.92
N VAL A 18 4.89 1.01 0.29
CA VAL A 18 5.48 1.16 -1.05
C VAL A 18 6.95 0.76 -1.05
N VAL A 19 7.74 1.26 -0.09
CA VAL A 19 9.16 0.92 0.02
C VAL A 19 9.37 -0.58 0.22
N ALA A 20 8.58 -1.22 1.08
CA ALA A 20 8.63 -2.66 1.30
C ALA A 20 8.33 -3.45 0.01
N GLY A 21 7.31 -3.03 -0.76
CA GLY A 21 6.99 -3.62 -2.05
C GLY A 21 8.08 -3.45 -3.10
N VAL A 22 8.78 -2.30 -3.12
CA VAL A 22 9.94 -2.09 -4.00
C VAL A 22 11.10 -3.00 -3.59
N ILE A 23 11.39 -3.13 -2.29
CA ILE A 23 12.45 -4.02 -1.79
C ILE A 23 12.13 -5.48 -2.14
N GLU A 24 10.89 -5.94 -1.96
CA GLU A 24 10.44 -7.28 -2.37
C GLU A 24 10.72 -7.50 -3.86
N ALA A 25 10.32 -6.54 -4.71
CA ALA A 25 10.53 -6.62 -6.16
C ALA A 25 12.02 -6.70 -6.52
N LEU A 26 12.89 -5.97 -5.81
CA LEU A 26 14.33 -6.05 -6.00
C LEU A 26 14.90 -7.43 -5.64
N PHE A 27 14.41 -8.06 -4.57
CA PHE A 27 14.82 -9.43 -4.24
C PHE A 27 14.40 -10.43 -5.32
N VAL A 28 13.14 -10.39 -5.75
CA VAL A 28 12.64 -11.27 -6.82
C VAL A 28 13.43 -11.09 -8.11
N VAL A 29 13.68 -9.85 -8.53
CA VAL A 29 14.48 -9.56 -9.74
C VAL A 29 15.93 -10.05 -9.59
N SER A 30 16.51 -9.92 -8.39
CA SER A 30 17.89 -10.37 -8.13
C SER A 30 18.01 -11.89 -8.18
N GLU A 31 17.00 -12.61 -7.71
CA GLU A 31 16.90 -14.07 -7.76
C GLU A 31 16.80 -14.56 -9.21
N MET A 32 15.84 -14.02 -9.96
CA MET A 32 15.63 -14.40 -11.37
C MET A 32 16.84 -14.08 -12.26
N ASN A 33 17.56 -13.00 -11.97
CA ASN A 33 18.79 -12.68 -12.68
C ASN A 33 19.93 -13.69 -12.39
N ARG A 34 19.92 -14.36 -11.23
CA ARG A 34 20.85 -15.47 -10.93
C ARG A 34 20.45 -16.75 -11.65
N ASP A 35 19.15 -17.01 -11.78
CA ASP A 35 18.60 -18.28 -12.31
C ASP A 35 18.52 -18.35 -13.84
N GLY A 36 19.05 -17.35 -14.56
CA GLY A 36 19.18 -17.40 -16.03
C GLY A 36 18.36 -16.35 -16.78
N GLY A 37 17.74 -15.39 -16.09
CA GLY A 37 17.20 -14.17 -16.69
C GLY A 37 15.71 -13.94 -16.44
N ILE A 38 15.23 -12.79 -16.91
CA ILE A 38 13.86 -12.31 -16.70
C ILE A 38 13.09 -12.40 -18.02
N ASP A 39 12.03 -13.21 -18.04
CA ASP A 39 11.14 -13.29 -19.21
C ASP A 39 10.30 -12.02 -19.41
N SER A 40 9.70 -11.87 -20.59
CA SER A 40 8.89 -10.70 -20.94
C SER A 40 7.61 -10.53 -20.10
N GLY A 41 7.02 -11.63 -19.64
CA GLY A 41 5.85 -11.63 -18.76
C GLY A 41 6.20 -11.05 -17.39
N THR A 42 7.33 -11.45 -16.84
CA THR A 42 7.86 -10.94 -15.57
C THR A 42 8.19 -9.45 -15.66
N TRP A 43 8.84 -9.00 -16.74
CA TRP A 43 9.07 -7.57 -16.98
C TRP A 43 7.78 -6.76 -17.03
N THR A 44 6.75 -7.31 -17.68
CA THR A 44 5.44 -6.65 -17.77
C THR A 44 4.79 -6.55 -16.39
N ALA A 45 4.82 -7.62 -15.59
CA ALA A 45 4.29 -7.62 -14.23
C ALA A 45 5.02 -6.60 -13.35
N LEU A 46 6.36 -6.52 -13.45
CA LEU A 46 7.18 -5.57 -12.72
C LEU A 46 6.88 -4.12 -13.13
N ALA A 47 6.72 -3.86 -14.43
CA ALA A 47 6.37 -2.54 -14.95
C ALA A 47 5.00 -2.08 -14.45
N VAL A 48 3.99 -2.96 -14.48
CA VAL A 48 2.65 -2.69 -13.94
C VAL A 48 2.73 -2.37 -12.45
N ARG A 49 3.46 -3.18 -11.67
CA ARG A 49 3.64 -2.96 -10.23
C ARG A 49 4.33 -1.62 -9.94
N GLY A 50 5.37 -1.28 -10.70
CA GLY A 50 6.05 0.02 -10.63
C GLY A 50 5.11 1.19 -10.93
N GLY A 51 4.29 1.08 -11.97
CA GLY A 51 3.27 2.07 -12.31
C GLY A 51 2.24 2.26 -11.18
N ILE A 52 1.79 1.18 -10.56
CA ILE A 52 0.90 1.21 -9.40
C ILE A 52 1.57 1.92 -8.23
N TYR A 53 2.84 1.61 -7.92
CA TYR A 53 3.57 2.28 -6.83
C TYR A 53 3.74 3.78 -7.04
N LEU A 54 3.98 4.23 -8.28
CA LEU A 54 4.01 5.66 -8.61
C LEU A 54 2.64 6.32 -8.41
N ALA A 55 1.58 5.70 -8.92
CA ALA A 55 0.21 6.20 -8.75
C ALA A 55 -0.17 6.29 -7.26
N VAL A 56 0.22 5.29 -6.48
CA VAL A 56 0.04 5.26 -5.03
C VAL A 56 0.80 6.38 -4.35
N MET A 57 2.07 6.62 -4.71
CA MET A 57 2.84 7.71 -4.15
C MET A 57 2.16 9.07 -4.38
N VAL A 58 1.62 9.28 -5.59
CA VAL A 58 0.83 10.48 -5.91
C VAL A 58 -0.43 10.55 -5.03
N LEU A 59 -1.15 9.44 -4.85
CA LEU A 59 -2.32 9.39 -3.96
C LEU A 59 -1.97 9.68 -2.50
N ILE A 60 -0.82 9.24 -2.00
CA ILE A 60 -0.34 9.54 -0.65
C ILE A 60 -0.11 11.06 -0.50
N LEU A 61 0.47 11.72 -1.50
CA LEU A 61 0.67 13.17 -1.50
C LEU A 61 -0.67 13.93 -1.51
N ILE A 62 -1.63 13.48 -2.33
CA ILE A 62 -2.98 14.06 -2.39
C ILE A 62 -3.76 13.81 -1.08
N PHE A 63 -3.61 12.63 -0.48
CA PHE A 63 -4.16 12.32 0.84
C PHE A 63 -3.56 13.25 1.90
N ALA A 64 -2.24 13.43 1.89
CA ALA A 64 -1.55 14.34 2.78
C ALA A 64 -1.97 15.80 2.56
N SER A 65 -2.44 16.19 1.38
CA SER A 65 -3.00 17.53 1.11
C SER A 65 -4.45 17.71 1.60
N GLY A 66 -5.08 16.68 2.18
CA GLY A 66 -6.42 16.77 2.78
C GLY A 66 -7.59 16.44 1.85
N ARG A 67 -7.34 15.88 0.67
CA ARG A 67 -8.41 15.48 -0.27
C ARG A 67 -9.10 14.20 0.21
N ARG A 68 -10.42 14.26 0.48
CA ARG A 68 -11.19 13.12 1.00
C ARG A 68 -11.24 11.92 0.04
N TRP A 69 -11.33 12.16 -1.26
CA TRP A 69 -11.44 11.08 -2.25
C TRP A 69 -10.20 10.20 -2.28
N ALA A 70 -9.01 10.77 -2.00
CA ALA A 70 -7.76 10.02 -1.95
C ALA A 70 -7.77 8.95 -0.85
N ARG A 71 -8.56 9.14 0.22
CA ARG A 71 -8.72 8.12 1.27
C ARG A 71 -9.41 6.87 0.75
N TRP A 72 -10.50 7.06 0.00
CA TRP A 72 -11.25 5.95 -0.58
C TRP A 72 -10.48 5.30 -1.71
N ALA A 73 -9.75 6.09 -2.51
CA ALA A 73 -8.83 5.55 -3.51
C ALA A 73 -7.72 4.70 -2.88
N LEU A 74 -7.06 5.16 -1.81
CA LEU A 74 -6.04 4.39 -1.09
C LEU A 74 -6.64 3.11 -0.46
N ALA A 75 -7.81 3.22 0.18
CA ALA A 75 -8.46 2.07 0.79
C ALA A 75 -8.87 0.99 -0.24
N GLY A 76 -9.45 1.40 -1.38
CA GLY A 76 -9.83 0.46 -2.42
C GLY A 76 -8.62 -0.13 -3.14
N LEU A 77 -7.73 0.74 -3.65
CA LEU A 77 -6.60 0.33 -4.48
C LEU A 77 -5.56 -0.49 -3.71
N LEU A 78 -5.16 -0.06 -2.51
CA LEU A 78 -4.09 -0.73 -1.79
C LEU A 78 -4.60 -1.78 -0.80
N SER A 79 -5.62 -1.45 0.00
CA SER A 79 -6.05 -2.37 1.05
C SER A 79 -6.79 -3.58 0.49
N VAL A 80 -7.45 -3.45 -0.67
CA VAL A 80 -8.19 -4.56 -1.28
C VAL A 80 -7.40 -5.16 -2.44
N ILE A 81 -7.15 -4.40 -3.50
CA ILE A 81 -6.49 -4.94 -4.71
C ILE A 81 -5.02 -5.27 -4.41
N GLY A 82 -4.29 -4.32 -3.82
CA GLY A 82 -2.88 -4.52 -3.44
C GLY A 82 -2.71 -5.69 -2.48
N LEU A 83 -3.52 -5.77 -1.42
CA LEU A 83 -3.42 -6.86 -0.44
C LEU A 83 -3.82 -8.22 -1.02
N ALA A 84 -4.88 -8.28 -1.84
CA ALA A 84 -5.26 -9.51 -2.54
C ALA A 84 -4.11 -10.01 -3.42
N SER A 85 -3.41 -9.12 -4.14
CA SER A 85 -2.26 -9.51 -4.96
C SER A 85 -1.11 -10.13 -4.15
N LEU A 86 -1.00 -9.80 -2.86
CA LEU A 86 0.05 -10.32 -1.98
C LEU A 86 -0.32 -11.65 -1.30
N VAL A 87 -1.61 -11.95 -1.18
CA VAL A 87 -2.13 -13.06 -0.36
C VAL A 87 -2.75 -14.17 -1.20
N VAL A 88 -3.32 -13.87 -2.37
CA VAL A 88 -4.03 -14.88 -3.19
C VAL A 88 -3.09 -16.02 -3.58
N GLU A 89 -1.89 -15.71 -4.08
CA GLU A 89 -0.96 -16.76 -4.50
C GLU A 89 -0.38 -17.55 -3.32
N PRO A 90 0.14 -16.93 -2.23
CA PRO A 90 0.54 -17.68 -1.04
C PRO A 90 -0.57 -18.52 -0.43
N ALA A 91 -1.82 -18.03 -0.45
CA ALA A 91 -2.95 -18.79 0.05
C ALA A 91 -3.23 -20.04 -0.79
N ARG A 92 -3.04 -19.97 -2.12
CA ARG A 92 -3.11 -21.15 -3.00
C ARG A 92 -2.03 -22.17 -2.66
N LEU A 93 -0.78 -21.74 -2.56
CA LEU A 93 0.34 -22.60 -2.17
C LEU A 93 0.11 -23.27 -0.81
N LEU A 94 -0.41 -22.52 0.17
CA LEU A 94 -0.78 -23.09 1.46
C LEU A 94 -1.87 -24.18 1.36
N MET A 95 -2.86 -24.01 0.49
CA MET A 95 -3.90 -25.02 0.25
C MET A 95 -3.33 -26.28 -0.42
N ASP A 96 -2.28 -26.11 -1.22
CA ASP A 96 -1.55 -27.19 -1.88
C ASP A 96 -0.53 -27.88 -0.95
N GLY A 97 -0.42 -27.41 0.31
CA GLY A 97 0.42 -28.01 1.35
C GLY A 97 1.83 -27.42 1.46
N THR A 98 2.12 -26.34 0.74
CA THR A 98 3.41 -25.63 0.85
C THR A 98 3.59 -25.06 2.26
N PRO A 99 4.78 -25.20 2.88
CA PRO A 99 5.07 -24.58 4.17
C PRO A 99 4.87 -23.06 4.15
N PHE A 100 4.43 -22.48 5.27
CA PHE A 100 4.09 -21.05 5.35
C PHE A 100 5.19 -20.09 4.91
N ILE A 101 6.44 -20.34 5.32
CA ILE A 101 7.57 -19.48 4.96
C ILE A 101 7.84 -19.54 3.46
N GLU A 102 7.77 -20.73 2.87
CA GLU A 102 7.97 -20.94 1.43
C GLU A 102 6.81 -20.33 0.62
N ALA A 103 5.56 -20.48 1.08
CA ALA A 103 4.40 -19.91 0.40
C ALA A 103 4.46 -18.38 0.28
N PHE A 104 5.03 -17.70 1.28
CA PHE A 104 5.15 -16.23 1.29
C PHE A 104 6.53 -15.70 0.87
N GLY A 105 7.57 -16.53 0.96
CA GLY A 105 8.96 -16.19 0.64
C GLY A 105 9.46 -16.69 -0.71
N GLY A 106 8.79 -17.68 -1.31
CA GLY A 106 9.35 -18.47 -2.42
C GLY A 106 10.26 -19.58 -1.91
N ASP A 107 10.95 -20.27 -2.82
CA ASP A 107 11.83 -21.41 -2.57
C ASP A 107 13.32 -21.10 -2.81
N GLY A 108 13.66 -19.88 -3.22
CA GLY A 108 15.02 -19.45 -3.55
C GLY A 108 15.90 -18.99 -2.37
N ASP A 109 17.14 -18.65 -2.68
CA ASP A 109 18.17 -18.14 -1.75
C ASP A 109 17.74 -16.85 -1.01
N LEU A 110 16.91 -16.01 -1.64
CA LEU A 110 16.43 -14.75 -1.08
C LEU A 110 15.08 -14.89 -0.36
N MET A 111 14.58 -16.12 -0.16
CA MET A 111 13.29 -16.43 0.46
C MET A 111 13.00 -15.60 1.72
N MET A 112 13.95 -15.53 2.65
CA MET A 112 13.74 -14.79 3.91
C MET A 112 13.60 -13.29 3.68
N GLY A 113 14.35 -12.73 2.73
CA GLY A 113 14.25 -11.31 2.35
C GLY A 113 12.90 -10.98 1.74
N ILE A 114 12.42 -11.83 0.81
CA ILE A 114 11.10 -11.71 0.19
C ILE A 114 10.00 -11.83 1.23
N PHE A 115 10.09 -12.84 2.12
CA PHE A 115 9.13 -13.06 3.19
C PHE A 115 9.01 -11.85 4.12
N VAL A 116 10.13 -11.32 4.63
CA VAL A 116 10.14 -10.17 5.53
C VAL A 116 9.61 -8.92 4.84
N ALA A 117 10.01 -8.66 3.59
CA ALA A 117 9.52 -7.52 2.83
C ALA A 117 8.00 -7.60 2.62
N ARG A 118 7.48 -8.77 2.23
CA ARG A 118 6.05 -9.01 2.04
C ARG A 118 5.26 -8.85 3.33
N MET A 119 5.73 -9.42 4.44
CA MET A 119 5.08 -9.27 5.75
C MET A 119 5.08 -7.83 6.23
N SER A 120 6.20 -7.11 6.03
CA SER A 120 6.30 -5.69 6.36
C SER A 120 5.34 -4.85 5.52
N HIS A 121 5.21 -5.17 4.24
CA HIS A 121 4.24 -4.53 3.34
C HIS A 121 2.81 -4.73 3.86
N ILE A 122 2.41 -5.99 4.11
CA ILE A 122 1.07 -6.33 4.60
C ILE A 122 0.77 -5.59 5.91
N ALA A 123 1.68 -5.66 6.88
CA ALA A 123 1.52 -4.98 8.16
C ALA A 123 1.38 -3.46 7.98
N ALA A 124 2.21 -2.85 7.13
CA ALA A 124 2.17 -1.43 6.85
C ALA A 124 0.83 -1.01 6.21
N VAL A 125 0.29 -1.78 5.26
CA VAL A 125 -1.02 -1.51 4.62
C VAL A 125 -2.16 -1.58 5.64
N LEU A 126 -2.17 -2.61 6.48
CA LEU A 126 -3.21 -2.79 7.51
C LEU A 126 -3.18 -1.64 8.53
N LEU A 127 -1.99 -1.32 9.04
CA LEU A 127 -1.80 -0.22 10.00
C LEU A 127 -2.13 1.14 9.36
N ALA A 128 -1.67 1.40 8.13
CA ALA A 128 -1.97 2.63 7.42
C ALA A 128 -3.47 2.82 7.25
N THR A 129 -4.18 1.75 6.86
CA THR A 129 -5.64 1.74 6.71
C THR A 129 -6.32 2.06 8.05
N ALA A 130 -5.96 1.36 9.12
CA ALA A 130 -6.53 1.59 10.45
C ALA A 130 -6.31 3.03 10.95
N VAL A 131 -5.08 3.54 10.84
CA VAL A 131 -4.72 4.90 11.27
C VAL A 131 -5.43 5.96 10.41
N MET A 132 -5.53 5.72 9.10
CA MET A 132 -6.22 6.61 8.15
C MET A 132 -7.69 6.81 8.52
N PHE A 133 -8.37 5.79 9.06
CA PHE A 133 -9.77 5.84 9.50
C PHE A 133 -9.96 6.12 10.99
N SER A 134 -8.89 6.47 11.72
CA SER A 134 -8.99 6.85 13.13
C SER A 134 -9.89 8.08 13.36
N PRO A 135 -10.51 8.22 14.56
CA PRO A 135 -11.40 9.34 14.87
C PRO A 135 -10.77 10.72 14.64
N SER A 136 -9.47 10.87 14.96
CA SER A 136 -8.73 12.12 14.76
C SER A 136 -8.51 12.44 13.29
N ALA A 137 -8.22 11.44 12.45
CA ALA A 137 -8.13 11.61 11.02
C ALA A 137 -9.51 11.97 10.43
N ASN A 138 -10.58 11.26 10.84
CA ASN A 138 -11.95 11.56 10.40
C ASN A 138 -12.36 13.02 10.71
N ALA A 139 -12.02 13.53 11.90
CA ALA A 139 -12.30 14.91 12.28
C ALA A 139 -11.58 15.93 11.37
N TYR A 140 -10.32 15.69 11.01
CA TYR A 140 -9.56 16.56 10.09
C TYR A 140 -10.21 16.63 8.72
N PHE A 141 -10.57 15.48 8.17
CA PHE A 141 -11.22 15.45 6.88
C PHE A 141 -12.64 16.01 6.93
N ARG A 142 -13.37 15.99 8.06
CA ARG A 142 -14.77 16.46 8.18
C ARG A 142 -14.95 17.99 8.14
N ARG A 143 -13.93 18.78 8.53
CA ARG A 143 -14.02 20.25 8.67
C ARG A 143 -14.31 21.08 7.40
N PRO A 144 -13.82 20.72 6.19
CA PRO A 144 -14.13 21.49 4.98
C PRO A 144 -15.61 21.49 4.59
N ALA A 145 -16.29 20.34 4.66
CA ALA A 145 -17.70 20.24 4.25
C ALA A 145 -18.69 21.01 5.13
N LEU A 146 -18.32 21.35 6.38
CA LEU A 146 -19.15 22.21 7.23
C LEU A 146 -19.04 23.69 6.83
N LYS A 147 -17.92 24.08 6.19
CA LYS A 147 -17.70 25.45 5.71
C LYS A 147 -18.42 25.70 4.37
N ASP A 148 -18.54 24.66 3.55
CA ASP A 148 -19.26 24.71 2.27
C ASP A 148 -20.79 24.52 2.42
N ALA A 149 -21.25 24.05 3.58
CA ALA A 149 -22.68 23.83 3.89
C ALA A 149 -23.30 24.92 4.78
N ALA A 150 -22.52 25.90 5.22
CA ALA A 150 -23.06 27.07 5.91
C ALA A 150 -23.72 27.98 4.85
N PRO A 151 -25.02 28.28 4.92
CA PRO A 151 -25.61 29.28 4.05
C PRO A 151 -24.90 30.61 4.28
N GLU A 152 -24.60 31.34 3.19
CA GLU A 152 -24.10 32.71 3.31
C GLU A 152 -25.04 33.50 4.23
N PRO A 153 -24.51 34.28 5.19
CA PRO A 153 -25.36 35.18 5.95
C PRO A 153 -26.02 36.13 4.95
N VAL A 154 -27.33 35.94 4.75
CA VAL A 154 -28.17 36.89 4.00
C VAL A 154 -28.05 38.21 4.74
N GLY A 155 -27.27 39.11 4.16
CA GLY A 155 -26.97 40.42 4.69
C GLY A 155 -28.24 41.25 4.86
N ALA A 156 -28.23 41.97 5.99
CA ALA A 156 -29.18 42.95 6.51
C ALA A 156 -29.78 43.94 5.49
#